data_AF-A0A9X2YXB9-F1
#
_entry.id   AF-A0A9X2YXB9-F1
#
_cell.length_a   1.000
_cell.length_b   1.000
_cell.length_c   1.000
_cell.angle_alpha   90.00
_cell.angle_beta   90.00
_cell.angle_gamma   90.00
#
_symmetry.space_group_name_H-M   'P 1'
#
loop_
_entity.id
_entity.type
_entity.pdbx_description
1 polymer ?
#
loop_
_entity_poly.entity_id
_entity_poly.type
_entity_poly.pdbx_seq_one_letter_code
_entity_poly.pdbx_strand_id
1 'polypeptide(L)'
;MENQVYNWFIKSGNIQIQKEGDCISLQLDYEKEVYCLLTHSDAYEIIDLLTNISKKIWENPNYQRQPYTNRLFKHRGNEYYWEIESSQIIIKYNETDDAIEIKYKGNNRMNLELNYVIEIIQIMEQLSK
;
A
#
# COMPACT_ATOMS: atom_id res chain seq x y z
N MET A 1 20.09 11.55 0.57
CA MET A 1 19.06 11.18 1.56
C MET A 1 19.06 9.67 1.64
N GLU A 2 19.17 9.09 2.83
CA GLU A 2 19.32 7.64 3.00
C GLU A 2 18.11 6.88 2.43
N ASN A 3 18.39 5.81 1.69
CA ASN A 3 17.38 4.84 1.26
C ASN A 3 16.95 4.02 2.49
N GLN A 4 16.05 4.58 3.30
CA GLN A 4 15.47 3.89 4.44
C GLN A 4 14.51 2.80 3.94
N VAL A 5 14.75 1.58 4.37
CA VAL A 5 13.91 0.41 4.12
C VAL A 5 13.20 0.08 5.42
N TYR A 6 11.87 0.05 5.38
CA TYR A 6 11.04 -0.32 6.51
C TYR A 6 10.52 -1.74 6.29
N ASN A 7 10.72 -2.62 7.27
CA ASN A 7 10.21 -3.99 7.26
C ASN A 7 9.20 -4.13 8.39
N TRP A 8 7.96 -4.47 8.06
CA TRP A 8 6.86 -4.62 8.99
C TRP A 8 6.42 -6.08 9.07
N PHE A 9 6.70 -6.70 10.21
CA PHE A 9 6.14 -8.01 10.56
C PHE A 9 4.72 -7.78 11.05
N ILE A 10 3.76 -8.35 10.33
CA ILE A 10 2.32 -8.17 10.56
C ILE A 10 1.70 -9.48 11.06
N LYS A 11 0.40 -9.50 11.32
CA LYS A 11 -0.32 -10.70 11.80
C LYS A 11 -0.01 -11.95 10.95
N SER A 12 0.07 -11.78 9.64
CA SER A 12 0.49 -12.82 8.70
C SER A 12 1.25 -12.22 7.54
N GLY A 13 2.47 -12.68 7.31
CA GLY A 13 3.37 -12.18 6.28
C GLY A 13 4.25 -11.01 6.75
N ASN A 14 4.97 -10.42 5.79
CA ASN A 14 5.83 -9.27 5.99
C ASN A 14 5.62 -8.25 4.86
N ILE A 15 5.66 -6.97 5.21
CA ILE A 15 5.53 -5.87 4.27
C ILE A 15 6.80 -5.03 4.30
N GLN A 16 7.44 -4.88 3.16
CA GLN A 16 8.59 -4.00 2.99
C GLN A 16 8.18 -2.73 2.24
N ILE A 17 8.48 -1.57 2.81
CA ILE A 17 8.17 -0.24 2.27
C ILE A 17 9.46 0.55 2.12
N GLN A 18 9.66 1.17 0.97
CA GLN A 18 10.83 2.00 0.70
C GLN A 18 10.47 3.17 -0.20
N LYS A 19 11.04 4.35 0.06
CA LYS A 19 11.01 5.47 -0.90
C LYS A 19 12.01 5.21 -2.03
N GLU A 20 11.54 5.24 -3.28
CA GLU A 20 12.37 5.04 -4.48
C GLU A 20 12.16 6.18 -5.47
N GLY A 21 13.12 7.11 -5.51
CA GLY A 21 12.93 8.34 -6.27
C GLY A 21 11.68 9.07 -5.81
N ASP A 22 10.75 9.32 -6.73
CA ASP A 22 9.44 9.94 -6.44
C ASP A 22 8.30 8.91 -6.32
N CYS A 23 8.64 7.63 -6.14
CA CYS A 23 7.70 6.53 -5.92
C CYS A 23 7.88 5.91 -4.53
N ILE A 24 6.92 5.08 -4.14
CA ILE A 24 6.99 4.21 -2.96
C ILE A 24 7.02 2.77 -3.44
N SER A 25 8.12 2.07 -3.19
CA SER A 25 8.23 0.64 -3.41
C SER A 25 7.52 -0.10 -2.28
N LEU A 26 6.59 -0.97 -2.64
CA LEU A 26 5.89 -1.89 -1.75
C LEU A 26 6.24 -3.33 -2.15
N GLN A 27 6.65 -4.14 -1.19
CA GLN A 27 6.89 -5.56 -1.39
C GLN A 27 6.15 -6.36 -0.33
N LEU A 28 5.44 -7.40 -0.76
CA LEU A 28 4.68 -8.30 0.11
C LEU A 28 5.34 -9.67 0.09
N ASP A 29 5.59 -10.21 1.28
CA ASP A 29 6.00 -11.59 1.49
C ASP A 29 4.90 -12.29 2.28
N TYR A 30 4.24 -13.27 1.64
CA TYR A 30 3.14 -14.02 2.25
C TYR A 30 3.62 -15.16 3.14
N GLU A 31 4.93 -15.37 3.29
CA GLU A 31 5.52 -16.53 3.94
C GLU A 31 4.97 -17.86 3.38
N LYS A 32 4.02 -18.48 4.09
CA LYS A 32 3.35 -19.74 3.69
C LYS A 32 1.90 -19.55 3.26
N GLU A 33 1.39 -18.32 3.33
CA GLU A 33 0.01 -17.96 3.02
C GLU A 33 -0.12 -17.42 1.59
N VAL A 34 -1.33 -16.96 1.24
CA VAL A 34 -1.64 -16.39 -0.09
C VAL A 34 -1.94 -14.89 -0.05
N TYR A 35 -1.81 -14.26 1.12
CA TYR A 35 -2.03 -12.85 1.40
C TYR A 35 -1.31 -12.41 2.69
N CYS A 36 -1.20 -11.10 2.87
CA CYS A 36 -0.79 -10.46 4.12
C CYS A 36 -2.03 -10.10 4.96
N LEU A 37 -1.96 -10.25 6.29
CA LEU A 37 -3.00 -9.77 7.21
C LEU A 37 -2.45 -8.70 8.15
N LEU A 38 -3.11 -7.55 8.17
CA LEU A 38 -2.78 -6.41 9.01
C LEU A 38 -3.86 -6.28 10.09
N THR A 39 -3.45 -6.27 11.36
CA THR A 39 -4.34 -5.80 12.43
C THR A 39 -4.67 -4.32 12.23
N HIS A 40 -5.66 -3.81 12.97
CA HIS A 40 -5.93 -2.38 12.99
C HIS A 40 -4.69 -1.55 13.39
N SER A 41 -3.88 -2.03 14.35
CA SER A 41 -2.64 -1.36 14.75
C SER A 41 -1.62 -1.32 13.61
N ASP A 42 -1.38 -2.47 12.97
CA ASP A 42 -0.45 -2.57 11.82
C ASP A 42 -0.89 -1.61 10.70
N ALA A 43 -2.20 -1.55 10.43
CA ALA A 43 -2.75 -0.69 9.41
C ALA A 43 -2.51 0.79 9.70
N TYR A 44 -2.74 1.26 10.93
CA TYR A 44 -2.47 2.65 11.31
C TYR A 44 -1.00 3.00 11.21
N GLU A 45 -0.10 2.12 11.65
CA GLU A 45 1.34 2.37 11.56
C GLU A 45 1.82 2.44 10.10
N ILE A 46 1.30 1.57 9.24
CA ILE A 46 1.58 1.59 7.81
C ILE A 46 0.97 2.84 7.14
N ILE A 47 -0.25 3.24 7.50
CA ILE A 47 -0.87 4.49 7.02
C ILE A 47 0.00 5.70 7.37
N ASP A 48 0.46 5.80 8.62
CA ASP A 48 1.32 6.89 9.07
C ASP A 48 2.65 6.90 8.32
N LEU A 49 3.25 5.73 8.11
CA LEU A 49 4.48 5.60 7.34
C LEU A 49 4.30 6.05 5.88
N LEU A 50 3.28 5.53 5.20
CA LEU A 50 2.98 5.87 3.81
C LEU A 50 2.67 7.36 3.67
N THR A 51 1.93 7.94 4.62
CA THR A 51 1.64 9.39 4.67
C THR A 51 2.92 10.21 4.81
N ASN A 52 3.81 9.81 5.70
CA ASN A 52 5.09 10.51 5.93
C ASN A 52 6.01 10.44 4.70
N ILE A 53 6.10 9.29 4.03
CA ILE A 53 6.89 9.16 2.80
C ILE A 53 6.24 9.98 1.67
N SER A 54 4.92 9.90 1.53
CA SER A 54 4.14 10.65 0.55
C SER A 54 4.34 12.16 0.68
N LYS A 55 4.32 12.68 1.92
CA LYS A 55 4.61 14.09 2.21
C LYS A 55 6.02 14.49 1.76
N LYS A 56 7.03 13.66 2.05
CA LYS A 56 8.42 13.91 1.62
C LYS A 56 8.55 13.96 0.09
N ILE A 57 7.81 13.13 -0.65
CA ILE A 57 7.77 13.16 -2.12
C ILE A 57 7.09 14.45 -2.59
N TRP A 58 5.92 14.78 -2.04
CA TRP A 58 5.13 15.95 -2.42
C TRP A 58 5.84 17.29 -2.21
N GLU A 59 6.62 17.39 -1.13
CA GLU A 59 7.37 18.59 -0.77
C GLU A 59 8.70 18.71 -1.52
N ASN A 60 9.14 17.69 -2.27
CA ASN A 60 10.33 17.75 -3.10
C ASN A 60 10.15 18.81 -4.22
N PRO A 61 10.98 19.86 -4.29
CA PRO A 61 10.86 20.90 -5.32
C PRO A 61 11.00 20.39 -6.75
N ASN A 62 11.68 19.25 -6.94
CA ASN A 62 11.90 18.65 -8.24
C ASN A 62 10.81 17.65 -8.63
N TYR A 63 9.86 17.35 -7.73
CA TYR A 63 8.78 16.41 -8.02
C TYR A 63 7.78 17.03 -8.99
N GLN A 64 7.56 16.34 -10.11
CA GLN A 64 6.54 16.71 -11.07
C GLN A 64 5.19 16.18 -10.61
N ARG A 65 4.37 17.05 -10.02
CA ARG A 65 3.03 16.71 -9.53
C ARG A 65 2.15 16.27 -10.69
N GLN A 66 1.74 15.01 -10.65
CA GLN A 66 0.73 14.50 -11.56
C GLN A 66 -0.68 14.90 -11.06
N PRO A 67 -1.54 15.47 -11.91
CA PRO A 67 -2.90 15.78 -11.52
C PRO A 67 -3.69 14.50 -11.24
N TYR A 68 -4.43 14.47 -10.14
CA TYR A 68 -5.41 13.43 -9.87
C TYR A 68 -6.67 13.71 -10.70
N THR A 69 -6.82 12.99 -11.81
CA THR A 69 -7.88 13.25 -12.81
C THR A 69 -9.05 12.28 -12.71
N ASN A 70 -8.77 11.03 -12.30
CA ASN A 70 -9.76 10.00 -12.12
C ASN A 70 -9.35 9.07 -10.98
N ARG A 71 -10.36 8.38 -10.43
CA ARG A 71 -10.14 7.26 -9.51
C ARG A 71 -9.34 6.16 -10.20
N LEU A 72 -8.32 5.64 -9.51
CA LEU A 72 -7.43 4.59 -10.01
C LEU A 72 -7.90 3.19 -9.56
N PHE A 73 -8.49 3.07 -8.36
CA PHE A 73 -9.06 1.80 -7.91
C PHE A 73 -10.40 1.48 -8.57
N LYS A 74 -10.62 0.19 -8.78
CA LYS A 74 -11.93 -0.41 -9.02
C LYS A 74 -12.38 -1.12 -7.75
N HIS A 75 -13.68 -1.31 -7.58
CA HIS A 75 -14.22 -2.07 -6.45
C HIS A 75 -15.20 -3.13 -6.93
N ARG A 76 -15.26 -4.26 -6.24
CA ARG A 76 -16.21 -5.35 -6.48
C ARG A 76 -16.54 -6.02 -5.15
N GLY A 77 -17.79 -5.88 -4.70
CA GLY A 77 -18.16 -6.35 -3.36
C GLY A 77 -17.37 -5.59 -2.29
N ASN A 78 -16.64 -6.32 -1.44
CA ASN A 78 -15.76 -5.77 -0.40
C ASN A 78 -14.29 -5.62 -0.86
N GLU A 79 -13.97 -5.95 -2.11
CA GLU A 79 -12.59 -5.88 -2.63
C GLU A 79 -12.35 -4.56 -3.37
N TYR A 80 -11.27 -3.88 -2.99
CA TYR A 80 -10.70 -2.74 -3.70
C TYR A 80 -9.46 -3.20 -4.44
N TYR A 81 -9.33 -2.88 -5.71
CA TYR A 81 -8.19 -3.33 -6.50
C TYR A 81 -7.68 -2.29 -7.49
N TRP A 82 -6.37 -2.30 -7.67
CA TRP A 82 -5.64 -1.46 -8.61
C TRP A 82 -4.96 -2.34 -9.63
N GLU A 83 -5.12 -2.00 -10.91
CA GLU A 83 -4.33 -2.57 -11.99
C GLU A 83 -3.14 -1.64 -12.23
N ILE A 84 -1.92 -2.17 -12.10
CA ILE A 84 -0.67 -1.44 -12.26
C ILE A 84 0.22 -2.28 -13.18
N GLU A 85 0.38 -1.83 -14.41
CA GLU A 85 1.05 -2.58 -15.48
C GLU A 85 0.47 -4.00 -15.63
N SER A 86 1.30 -5.05 -15.49
CA SER A 86 0.91 -6.45 -15.53
C SER A 86 0.48 -7.02 -14.18
N SER A 87 0.31 -6.18 -13.18
CA SER A 87 0.10 -6.59 -11.79
C SER A 87 -1.17 -6.02 -11.18
N GLN A 88 -1.61 -6.63 -10.09
CA GLN A 88 -2.81 -6.22 -9.38
C GLN A 88 -2.59 -6.21 -7.87
N ILE A 89 -2.94 -5.09 -7.22
CA ILE A 89 -3.09 -5.02 -5.76
C ILE A 89 -4.56 -5.21 -5.42
N ILE A 90 -4.85 -5.97 -4.37
CA ILE A 90 -6.18 -6.17 -3.82
C ILE A 90 -6.10 -5.88 -2.32
N ILE A 91 -7.02 -5.07 -1.82
CA ILE A 91 -7.20 -4.76 -0.41
C ILE A 91 -8.67 -5.02 -0.06
N LYS A 92 -8.92 -5.71 1.03
CA LYS A 92 -10.27 -5.91 1.59
C LYS A 92 -10.20 -6.10 3.10
N TYR A 93 -11.34 -5.99 3.75
CA TYR A 93 -11.47 -6.42 5.14
C TYR A 93 -11.83 -7.91 5.20
N ASN A 94 -11.13 -8.65 6.04
CA ASN A 94 -11.36 -10.05 6.33
C ASN A 94 -12.10 -10.15 7.67
N GLU A 95 -13.41 -10.44 7.60
CA GLU A 95 -14.30 -10.56 8.76
C GLU A 95 -13.96 -11.76 9.66
N THR A 96 -13.34 -12.82 9.11
CA THR A 96 -12.96 -14.01 9.89
C THR A 96 -11.77 -13.72 10.79
N ASP A 97 -10.82 -12.93 10.27
CA ASP A 97 -9.59 -12.59 10.96
C ASP A 97 -9.62 -11.26 11.71
N ASP A 98 -10.69 -10.47 11.56
CA ASP A 98 -10.81 -9.10 12.06
C ASP A 98 -9.58 -8.25 11.69
N ALA A 99 -9.26 -8.25 10.39
CA ALA A 99 -8.01 -7.72 9.86
C ALA A 99 -8.17 -7.24 8.41
N ILE A 100 -7.26 -6.36 7.97
CA ILE A 100 -7.15 -5.98 6.56
C ILE A 100 -6.31 -7.03 5.84
N GLU A 101 -6.87 -7.60 4.77
CA GLU A 101 -6.16 -8.48 3.86
C GLU A 101 -5.57 -7.65 2.71
N ILE A 102 -4.27 -7.79 2.49
CA ILE A 102 -3.58 -7.22 1.34
C ILE A 102 -2.98 -8.35 0.52
N LYS A 103 -3.33 -8.36 -0.77
CA LYS A 103 -2.83 -9.34 -1.73
C LYS A 103 -2.33 -8.63 -2.97
N TYR A 104 -1.33 -9.24 -3.58
CA TYR A 104 -0.77 -8.81 -4.83
C TYR A 104 -0.64 -9.99 -5.80
N LYS A 105 -0.97 -9.76 -7.06
CA LYS A 105 -0.84 -10.72 -8.15
C LYS A 105 0.11 -10.12 -9.18
N GLY A 106 1.32 -10.68 -9.30
CA GLY A 106 2.37 -10.20 -10.20
C GLY A 106 3.77 -10.42 -9.61
N ASN A 107 4.72 -9.54 -9.94
CA ASN A 107 6.05 -9.48 -9.29
C ASN A 107 6.02 -8.96 -7.85
N ASN A 108 6.60 -9.67 -6.89
CA ASN A 108 6.49 -9.38 -5.44
C ASN A 108 6.87 -7.95 -4.99
N ARG A 109 7.47 -7.12 -5.85
CA ARG A 109 7.79 -5.70 -5.60
C ARG A 109 7.12 -4.83 -6.66
N MET A 110 6.53 -3.72 -6.21
CA MET A 110 5.86 -2.75 -7.06
C MET A 110 6.28 -1.32 -6.68
N ASN A 111 6.45 -0.46 -7.68
CA ASN A 111 6.67 0.97 -7.47
C ASN A 111 5.36 1.72 -7.66
N LEU A 112 4.90 2.37 -6.59
CA LEU A 112 3.64 3.09 -6.56
C LEU A 112 3.89 4.58 -6.70
N GLU A 113 3.27 5.18 -7.70
CA GLU A 113 3.18 6.64 -7.79
C GLU A 113 2.25 7.18 -6.70
N LEU A 114 2.44 8.45 -6.36
CA LEU A 114 1.78 9.08 -5.21
C LEU A 114 0.25 8.93 -5.24
N ASN A 115 -0.38 9.10 -6.40
CA ASN A 115 -1.84 9.00 -6.51
C ASN A 115 -2.37 7.62 -6.11
N TYR A 116 -1.66 6.54 -6.44
CA TYR A 116 -2.00 5.18 -5.99
C TYR A 116 -1.87 5.05 -4.48
N VAL A 117 -0.77 5.56 -3.91
CA VAL A 117 -0.51 5.48 -2.47
C VAL A 117 -1.57 6.23 -1.67
N ILE A 118 -1.99 7.40 -2.14
CA ILE A 118 -3.06 8.18 -1.48
C ILE A 118 -4.38 7.41 -1.47
N GLU A 119 -4.77 6.78 -2.58
CA GLU A 119 -5.98 5.94 -2.59
C GLU A 119 -5.85 4.72 -1.67
N ILE A 120 -4.68 4.06 -1.63
CA ILE A 120 -4.43 2.94 -0.73
C ILE A 120 -4.56 3.38 0.73
N ILE A 121 -3.98 4.52 1.12
CA ILE A 121 -4.11 5.09 2.47
C ILE A 121 -5.59 5.29 2.80
N GLN A 122 -6.36 5.96 1.93
CA GLN A 122 -7.78 6.24 2.17
C GLN A 122 -8.61 4.97 2.33
N ILE A 123 -8.34 3.94 1.52
CA ILE A 123 -9.04 2.65 1.65
C ILE A 123 -8.64 1.94 2.94
N MET A 124 -7.35 1.91 3.29
CA MET A 124 -6.91 1.33 4.56
C MET A 124 -7.54 2.06 5.75
N GLU A 125 -7.55 3.39 5.77
CA GLU A 125 -8.22 4.19 6.80
C GLU A 125 -9.72 3.90 6.90
N GLN A 126 -10.39 3.67 5.77
CA GLN A 126 -11.80 3.30 5.76
C GLN A 126 -12.02 1.92 6.38
N LEU A 127 -11.17 0.95 6.07
CA LEU A 127 -11.28 -0.43 6.55
C LEU A 127 -10.78 -0.61 7.99
N SER A 128 -9.99 0.33 8.50
CA SER A 128 -9.49 0.31 9.89
C SER A 128 -10.45 0.93 10.91
N LYS A 129 -11.59 1.48 10.49
CA LYS A 129 -12.63 2.07 11.36
C LYS A 129 -13.60 1.02 11.89
#